data_AF-A0A371CWR3-F1
#
_entry.id   AF-A0A371CWR3-F1
#
_cell.length_a   1.000
_cell.length_b   1.000
_cell.length_c   1.000
_cell.angle_alpha   90.00
_cell.angle_beta   90.00
_cell.angle_gamma   90.00
#
_symmetry.space_group_name_H-M   'P 1'
#
loop_
_entity.id
_entity.type
_entity.pdbx_description
1 polymer ?
#
loop_
_entity_poly.entity_id
_entity_poly.type
_entity_poly.pdbx_seq_one_letter_code
_entity_poly.pdbx_strand_id
1 'polypeptide(L)'
;MRKAALLSGGPTSLGRLQTLHDEIEVKPLRYSSIPQAASNTYDATRVESMARYFDDVDSTPLSVSRKKFLIALNYADVVRRGRVFTINRGDSNLAYREPGEKRADSLIIYIASLFNPFKSAELRKRETEIGTKLRTMFKSALGDRVNDMMELAGLATAPEKQGRGYATALVKFLNDMADARGRAVYLITDDAKWFYEELGYVLVAEDWAGVDNPKWKGDPVPVRIMVREPQSARRLVDAEKVGIEG
;
A
#
# COMPACT_ATOMS: atom_id res chain seq x y z
N MET A 1 61.36 -36.13 2.72
CA MET A 1 60.97 -34.73 2.44
C MET A 1 59.56 -34.72 1.85
N ARG A 2 58.62 -34.05 2.52
CA ARG A 2 57.20 -33.88 2.12
C ARG A 2 57.06 -32.86 0.99
N LYS A 3 56.11 -33.10 0.07
CA LYS A 3 55.32 -32.13 -0.72
C LYS A 3 54.41 -32.95 -1.66
N ALA A 4 53.15 -32.64 -1.96
CA ALA A 4 52.12 -31.82 -1.36
C ALA A 4 50.81 -32.28 -2.04
N ALA A 5 49.79 -32.64 -1.26
CA ALA A 5 48.43 -32.81 -1.77
C ALA A 5 47.77 -31.42 -1.80
N LEU A 6 47.38 -30.96 -2.99
CA LEU A 6 46.59 -29.73 -3.18
C LEU A 6 45.19 -30.16 -3.65
N LEU A 7 44.37 -30.54 -2.68
CA LEU A 7 42.92 -30.52 -2.80
C LEU A 7 42.44 -29.13 -2.40
N SER A 8 42.00 -28.34 -3.37
CA SER A 8 41.13 -27.19 -3.13
C SER A 8 40.28 -26.96 -4.36
N GLY A 9 39.24 -27.78 -4.50
CA GLY A 9 38.07 -27.44 -5.31
C GLY A 9 37.29 -26.36 -4.56
N GLY A 10 37.48 -25.11 -4.95
CA GLY A 10 36.64 -24.01 -4.49
C GLY A 10 35.19 -24.20 -4.96
N PRO A 11 34.19 -23.67 -4.23
CA PRO A 11 32.79 -23.81 -4.61
C PRO A 11 32.55 -23.12 -5.95
N THR A 12 32.06 -23.91 -6.90
CA THR A 12 31.64 -23.49 -8.24
C THR A 12 30.66 -22.33 -8.13
N SER A 13 30.82 -21.32 -8.97
CA SER A 13 30.02 -20.08 -9.03
C SER A 13 28.51 -20.29 -9.07
N LEU A 14 28.04 -21.46 -9.49
CA LEU A 14 26.64 -21.89 -9.47
C LEU A 14 26.06 -22.07 -8.05
N GLY A 15 26.88 -22.49 -7.06
CA GLY A 15 26.43 -22.61 -5.66
C GLY A 15 26.31 -21.26 -4.92
N ARG A 16 27.03 -20.23 -5.41
CA ARG A 16 26.95 -18.86 -4.87
C ARG A 16 25.75 -18.08 -5.41
N LEU A 17 25.23 -18.44 -6.59
CA LEU A 17 24.03 -17.83 -7.16
C LEU A 17 22.73 -18.46 -6.63
N GLN A 18 22.77 -19.70 -6.14
CA GLN A 18 21.62 -20.36 -5.52
C GLN A 18 21.38 -19.98 -4.04
N THR A 19 22.30 -19.23 -3.42
CA THR A 19 22.23 -18.87 -1.99
C THR A 19 21.84 -17.41 -1.73
N LEU A 20 21.24 -16.72 -2.72
CA LEU A 20 20.86 -15.30 -2.63
C LEU A 20 19.39 -15.00 -2.99
N HIS A 21 18.53 -16.02 -3.10
CA HIS A 21 17.09 -15.83 -2.97
C HIS A 21 16.70 -16.31 -1.58
N ASP A 22 16.84 -15.43 -0.59
CA ASP A 22 16.00 -15.58 0.61
C ASP A 22 14.56 -15.67 0.08
N GLU A 23 13.92 -16.81 0.30
CA GLU A 23 12.53 -17.03 -0.10
C GLU A 23 11.71 -15.89 0.48
N ILE A 24 11.02 -15.12 -0.38
CA ILE A 24 10.25 -13.95 0.06
C ILE A 24 9.06 -14.48 0.84
N GLU A 25 9.20 -14.49 2.17
CA GLU A 25 8.19 -15.05 3.07
C GLU A 25 7.26 -13.94 3.57
N VAL A 26 5.97 -14.07 3.22
CA VAL A 26 4.91 -13.18 3.70
C VAL A 26 4.41 -13.66 5.06
N LYS A 27 4.47 -12.81 6.08
CA LYS A 27 4.06 -13.11 7.46
C LYS A 27 3.08 -12.05 7.99
N PRO A 28 2.22 -12.37 8.97
CA PRO A 28 1.54 -11.33 9.74
C PRO A 28 2.53 -10.41 10.46
N LEU A 29 2.27 -9.09 10.46
CA LEU A 29 3.09 -8.15 11.23
C LEU A 29 2.87 -8.35 12.74
N ARG A 30 3.97 -8.32 13.51
CA ARG A 30 3.93 -8.44 14.98
C ARG A 30 4.04 -7.08 15.65
N TYR A 31 3.48 -6.94 16.85
CA TYR A 31 3.59 -5.71 17.65
C TYR A 31 5.06 -5.25 17.85
N SER A 32 5.97 -6.19 18.07
CA SER A 32 7.40 -5.91 18.24
C SER A 32 8.07 -5.27 17.01
N SER A 33 7.48 -5.44 15.83
CA SER A 33 7.97 -4.93 14.55
C SER A 33 7.36 -3.58 14.15
N ILE A 34 6.37 -3.09 14.89
CA ILE A 34 5.66 -1.83 14.57
C ILE A 34 6.60 -0.63 14.48
N PRO A 35 7.57 -0.41 15.39
CA PRO A 35 8.47 0.74 15.29
C PRO A 35 9.26 0.78 13.98
N GLN A 36 9.76 -0.38 13.54
CA GLN A 36 10.47 -0.51 12.26
C GLN A 36 9.52 -0.30 11.08
N ALA A 37 8.38 -1.00 11.06
CA ALA A 37 7.38 -0.87 10.00
C ALA A 37 6.91 0.59 9.85
N ALA A 38 6.68 1.30 10.96
CA ALA A 38 6.27 2.70 10.95
C ALA A 38 7.36 3.63 10.41
N SER A 39 8.63 3.42 10.79
CA SER A 39 9.74 4.20 10.22
C SER A 39 9.86 3.96 8.72
N ASN A 40 9.92 2.70 8.30
CA ASN A 40 10.07 2.32 6.90
C ASN A 40 8.91 2.81 6.04
N THR A 41 7.69 2.77 6.58
CA THR A 41 6.50 3.32 5.90
C THR A 41 6.63 4.82 5.72
N TYR A 42 6.96 5.56 6.78
CA TYR A 42 7.19 7.00 6.68
C TYR A 42 8.28 7.36 5.66
N ASP A 43 9.40 6.64 5.71
CA ASP A 43 10.56 6.90 4.84
C ASP A 43 10.25 6.56 3.37
N ALA A 44 9.39 5.57 3.12
CA ALA A 44 8.91 5.21 1.78
C ALA A 44 7.87 6.19 1.23
N THR A 45 6.91 6.63 2.03
CA THR A 45 5.77 7.42 1.54
C THR A 45 6.04 8.92 1.49
N ARG A 46 7.02 9.45 2.25
CA ARG A 46 7.29 10.91 2.29
C ARG A 46 7.68 11.54 0.95
N VAL A 47 8.08 10.73 -0.04
CA VAL A 47 8.43 11.20 -1.39
C VAL A 47 7.25 11.18 -2.36
N GLU A 48 6.16 10.49 -1.99
CA GLU A 48 4.93 10.39 -2.79
C GLU A 48 4.28 11.76 -2.96
N SER A 49 3.67 11.98 -4.12
CA SER A 49 3.06 13.26 -4.50
C SER A 49 2.00 13.72 -3.50
N MET A 50 1.14 12.81 -3.02
CA MET A 50 0.11 13.14 -2.04
C MET A 50 0.70 13.47 -0.66
N ALA A 51 1.75 12.77 -0.23
CA ALA A 51 2.44 13.11 1.01
C ALA A 51 3.09 14.48 0.93
N ARG A 52 3.82 14.78 -0.15
CA ARG A 52 4.41 16.11 -0.39
C ARG A 52 3.35 17.22 -0.43
N TYR A 53 2.19 16.94 -1.00
CA TYR A 53 1.08 17.89 -1.06
C TYR A 53 0.55 18.29 0.32
N PHE A 54 0.49 17.37 1.28
CA PHE A 54 0.09 17.72 2.63
C PHE A 54 1.24 18.33 3.44
N ASP A 55 2.44 17.78 3.28
CA ASP A 55 3.61 18.11 4.08
C ASP A 55 4.13 19.53 3.86
N ASP A 56 4.01 20.05 2.63
CA ASP A 56 4.40 21.40 2.25
C ASP A 56 3.74 22.51 3.10
N VAL A 57 2.56 22.23 3.68
CA VAL A 57 1.79 23.20 4.48
C VAL A 57 1.50 22.71 5.90
N ASP A 58 2.12 21.60 6.30
CA ASP A 58 1.98 21.04 7.65
C ASP A 58 2.88 21.78 8.64
N SER A 59 2.27 22.74 9.34
CA SER A 59 2.93 23.51 10.41
C SER A 59 2.85 22.83 11.78
N THR A 60 2.40 21.58 11.88
CA THR A 60 2.20 20.90 13.17
C THR A 60 3.56 20.61 13.83
N PRO A 61 3.74 20.90 15.14
CA PRO A 61 4.99 20.59 15.84
C PRO A 61 5.37 19.10 15.75
N LEU A 62 6.68 18.83 15.79
CA LEU A 62 7.25 17.49 15.79
C LEU A 62 6.77 16.63 14.60
N SER A 63 6.63 17.23 13.41
CA SER A 63 5.96 16.65 12.24
C SER A 63 6.39 15.21 11.93
N VAL A 64 7.70 14.94 11.90
CA VAL A 64 8.25 13.59 11.64
C VAL A 64 7.84 12.59 12.72
N SER A 65 8.15 12.88 13.99
CA SER A 65 7.84 11.99 15.12
C SER A 65 6.34 11.76 15.27
N ARG A 66 5.53 12.81 15.06
CA ARG A 66 4.07 12.75 15.06
C ARG A 66 3.55 11.83 13.96
N LYS A 67 4.05 11.95 12.72
CA LYS A 67 3.64 11.08 11.60
C LYS A 67 4.03 9.63 11.86
N LYS A 68 5.27 9.36 12.29
CA LYS A 68 5.70 8.02 12.68
C LYS A 68 4.84 7.43 13.80
N PHE A 69 4.47 8.25 14.80
CA PHE A 69 3.54 7.84 15.86
C PHE A 69 2.14 7.50 15.33
N LEU A 70 1.55 8.34 14.47
CA LEU A 70 0.24 8.07 13.87
C LEU A 70 0.26 6.80 12.99
N ILE A 71 1.34 6.58 12.24
CA ILE A 71 1.54 5.33 11.47
C ILE A 71 1.65 4.13 12.42
N ALA A 72 2.42 4.24 13.51
CA ALA A 72 2.54 3.18 14.51
C ALA A 72 1.20 2.84 15.18
N LEU A 73 0.37 3.85 15.49
CA LEU A 73 -0.98 3.65 16.00
C LEU A 73 -1.88 2.93 14.98
N ASN A 74 -1.80 3.32 13.70
CA ASN A 74 -2.53 2.62 12.65
C ASN A 74 -2.09 1.15 12.55
N TYR A 75 -0.79 0.88 12.57
CA TYR A 75 -0.27 -0.50 12.60
C TYR A 75 -0.73 -1.28 13.83
N ALA A 76 -0.78 -0.67 15.02
CA ALA A 76 -1.27 -1.34 16.21
C ALA A 76 -2.73 -1.83 16.03
N ASP A 77 -3.59 -1.01 15.42
CA ASP A 77 -4.98 -1.41 15.15
C ASP A 77 -5.11 -2.45 14.04
N VAL A 78 -4.38 -2.31 12.92
CA VAL A 78 -4.45 -3.35 11.88
C VAL A 78 -3.79 -4.66 12.30
N VAL A 79 -2.77 -4.65 13.16
CA VAL A 79 -2.22 -5.87 13.79
C VAL A 79 -3.27 -6.50 14.71
N ARG A 80 -3.93 -5.71 15.56
CA ARG A 80 -5.02 -6.18 16.44
C ARG A 80 -6.14 -6.86 15.65
N ARG A 81 -6.46 -6.36 14.46
CA ARG A 81 -7.50 -6.90 13.58
C ARG A 81 -7.03 -8.06 12.68
N GLY A 82 -5.74 -8.39 12.66
CA GLY A 82 -5.18 -9.39 11.73
C GLY A 82 -5.21 -8.93 10.26
N ARG A 83 -5.04 -7.63 10.03
CA ARG A 83 -5.23 -6.94 8.74
C ARG A 83 -3.95 -6.40 8.12
N VAL A 84 -2.81 -6.96 8.47
CA VAL A 84 -1.51 -6.53 7.95
C VAL A 84 -0.54 -7.68 7.78
N PHE A 85 0.10 -7.72 6.62
CA PHE A 85 1.19 -8.62 6.29
C PHE A 85 2.49 -7.86 6.13
N THR A 86 3.61 -8.55 6.32
CA THR A 86 4.95 -8.00 6.28
C THR A 86 5.94 -8.99 5.69
N ILE A 87 7.02 -8.45 5.13
CA ILE A 87 8.24 -9.18 4.78
C ILE A 87 9.37 -8.62 5.65
N ASN A 88 10.23 -9.50 6.15
CA ASN A 88 11.42 -9.15 6.95
C ASN A 88 11.13 -8.17 8.10
N ARG A 89 10.10 -8.48 8.89
CA ARG A 89 9.79 -7.78 10.15
C ARG A 89 9.51 -6.28 10.01
N GLY A 90 9.06 -5.81 8.86
CA GLY A 90 8.72 -4.40 8.65
C GLY A 90 9.39 -3.75 7.44
N ASP A 91 10.27 -4.47 6.73
CA ASP A 91 10.93 -3.97 5.51
C ASP A 91 9.93 -3.68 4.39
N SER A 92 8.87 -4.47 4.30
CA SER A 92 7.72 -4.20 3.43
C SER A 92 6.45 -4.61 4.13
N ASN A 93 5.39 -3.81 4.01
CA ASN A 93 4.14 -4.00 4.73
C ASN A 93 2.96 -3.75 3.79
N LEU A 94 1.93 -4.58 3.92
CA LEU A 94 0.64 -4.38 3.27
C LEU A 94 -0.45 -4.47 4.31
N ALA A 95 -1.24 -3.40 4.45
CA ALA A 95 -2.46 -3.38 5.22
C ALA A 95 -3.67 -3.50 4.28
N TYR A 96 -4.68 -4.26 4.70
CA TYR A 96 -5.92 -4.42 3.95
C TYR A 96 -7.14 -4.22 4.84
N ARG A 97 -8.33 -4.09 4.24
CA ARG A 97 -9.60 -4.09 4.97
C ARG A 97 -10.59 -5.04 4.31
N GLU A 98 -11.38 -5.69 5.15
CA GLU A 98 -12.54 -6.47 4.69
C GLU A 98 -13.70 -5.54 4.34
N PRO A 99 -14.64 -5.99 3.49
CA PRO A 99 -15.84 -5.24 3.19
C PRO A 99 -16.62 -4.89 4.46
N GLY A 100 -17.11 -3.65 4.55
CA GLY A 100 -17.84 -3.13 5.71
C GLY A 100 -16.97 -2.78 6.94
N GLU A 101 -15.66 -3.04 6.93
CA GLU A 101 -14.80 -2.64 8.05
C GLU A 101 -14.59 -1.12 8.10
N LYS A 102 -14.68 -0.57 9.32
CA LYS A 102 -14.36 0.85 9.57
C LYS A 102 -12.90 1.14 9.25
N ARG A 103 -12.64 2.27 8.59
CA ARG A 103 -11.29 2.77 8.24
C ARG A 103 -10.31 2.81 9.40
N ALA A 104 -10.75 3.26 10.57
CA ALA A 104 -9.95 3.36 11.78
C ALA A 104 -10.83 3.12 13.01
N ASP A 105 -10.22 2.68 14.10
CA ASP A 105 -10.88 2.60 15.41
C ASP A 105 -11.23 4.01 15.94
N SER A 106 -12.33 4.11 16.69
CA SER A 106 -12.75 5.36 17.32
C SER A 106 -11.67 5.96 18.21
N LEU A 107 -10.86 5.14 18.89
CA LEU A 107 -9.74 5.62 19.69
C LEU A 107 -8.65 6.27 18.83
N ILE A 108 -8.34 5.70 17.66
CA ILE A 108 -7.36 6.29 16.73
C ILE A 108 -7.88 7.62 16.19
N ILE A 109 -9.16 7.67 15.81
CA ILE A 109 -9.80 8.91 15.34
C ILE A 109 -9.71 9.99 16.43
N TYR A 110 -10.00 9.62 17.68
CA TYR A 110 -9.87 10.51 18.82
C TYR A 110 -8.43 11.03 18.98
N ILE A 111 -7.42 10.14 19.02
CA ILE A 111 -6.01 10.54 19.18
C ILE A 111 -5.56 11.43 18.01
N ALA A 112 -5.92 11.09 16.77
CA ALA A 112 -5.62 11.90 15.60
C ALA A 112 -6.27 13.29 15.68
N SER A 113 -7.49 13.37 16.24
CA SER A 113 -8.22 14.63 16.39
C SER A 113 -7.56 15.62 17.36
N LEU A 114 -6.77 15.14 18.32
CA LEU A 114 -5.99 16.00 19.22
C LEU A 114 -4.98 16.88 18.47
N PHE A 115 -4.60 16.50 17.25
CA PHE A 115 -3.71 17.28 16.40
C PHE A 115 -4.45 18.26 15.47
N ASN A 116 -5.77 18.18 15.35
CA ASN A 116 -6.55 19.05 14.45
C ASN A 116 -6.42 20.55 14.74
N PRO A 117 -6.33 21.03 16.00
CA PRO A 117 -6.14 22.45 16.29
C PRO A 117 -4.86 23.03 15.67
N PHE A 118 -3.81 22.21 15.53
CA PHE A 118 -2.50 22.65 15.02
C PHE A 118 -2.41 22.68 13.49
N LYS A 119 -3.41 22.14 12.78
CA LYS A 119 -3.43 22.15 11.31
C LYS A 119 -3.58 23.58 10.78
N SER A 120 -2.77 23.93 9.78
CA SER A 120 -2.95 25.18 9.06
C SER A 120 -4.29 25.20 8.31
N ALA A 121 -4.85 26.38 8.04
CA ALA A 121 -6.06 26.50 7.23
C ALA A 121 -5.85 25.91 5.82
N GLU A 122 -4.63 26.06 5.29
CA GLU A 122 -4.27 25.50 3.99
C GLU A 122 -4.22 23.97 4.00
N LEU A 123 -3.65 23.35 5.04
CA LEU A 123 -3.67 21.88 5.18
C LEU A 123 -5.10 21.35 5.23
N ARG A 124 -6.00 21.98 6.00
CA ARG A 124 -7.42 21.58 6.04
C ARG A 124 -8.10 21.71 4.68
N LYS A 125 -7.77 22.74 3.91
CA LYS A 125 -8.26 22.93 2.53
C LYS A 125 -7.80 21.78 1.62
N ARG A 126 -6.51 21.43 1.65
CA ARG A 126 -5.94 20.31 0.86
C ARG A 126 -6.54 18.96 1.25
N GLU A 127 -6.71 18.68 2.54
CA GLU A 127 -7.39 17.47 3.02
C GLU A 127 -8.86 17.40 2.55
N THR A 128 -9.57 18.54 2.57
CA THR A 128 -10.97 18.63 2.13
C THR A 128 -11.09 18.43 0.61
N GLU A 129 -10.16 18.98 -0.17
CA GLU A 129 -10.09 18.79 -1.62
C GLU A 129 -9.96 17.30 -1.96
N ILE A 130 -8.90 16.64 -1.45
CA ILE A 130 -8.65 15.21 -1.68
C ILE A 130 -9.84 14.36 -1.21
N GLY A 131 -10.36 14.62 -0.02
CA GLY A 131 -11.51 13.90 0.52
C GLY A 131 -12.78 14.07 -0.33
N THR A 132 -12.98 15.25 -0.92
CA THR A 132 -14.13 15.51 -1.81
C THR A 132 -13.96 14.78 -3.13
N LYS A 133 -12.78 14.86 -3.75
CA LYS A 133 -12.46 14.15 -5.00
C LYS A 133 -12.65 12.65 -4.84
N LEU A 134 -12.11 12.06 -3.77
CA LEU A 134 -12.28 10.65 -3.46
C LEU A 134 -13.76 10.28 -3.29
N ARG A 135 -14.55 11.03 -2.50
CA ARG A 135 -15.99 10.75 -2.34
C ARG A 135 -16.72 10.76 -3.68
N THR A 136 -16.45 11.75 -4.53
CA THR A 136 -17.06 11.85 -5.86
C THR A 136 -16.67 10.65 -6.73
N MET A 137 -15.38 10.32 -6.80
CA MET A 137 -14.88 9.20 -7.59
C MET A 137 -15.40 7.84 -7.11
N PHE A 138 -15.45 7.60 -5.80
CA PHE A 138 -16.03 6.37 -5.25
C PHE A 138 -17.50 6.24 -5.65
N LYS A 139 -18.28 7.31 -5.47
CA LYS A 139 -19.70 7.32 -5.81
C LYS A 139 -19.93 7.06 -7.30
N SER A 140 -19.14 7.67 -8.18
CA SER A 140 -19.31 7.54 -9.63
C SER A 140 -18.80 6.21 -10.18
N ALA A 141 -17.65 5.72 -9.72
CA ALA A 141 -17.00 4.55 -10.31
C ALA A 141 -17.41 3.23 -9.65
N LEU A 142 -17.64 3.23 -8.33
CA LEU A 142 -17.89 2.00 -7.57
C LEU A 142 -19.29 1.94 -6.96
N GLY A 143 -19.92 3.10 -6.71
CA GLY A 143 -21.24 3.17 -6.09
C GLY A 143 -21.30 2.34 -4.80
N ASP A 144 -22.38 1.58 -4.63
CA ASP A 144 -22.58 0.74 -3.45
C ASP A 144 -21.71 -0.52 -3.44
N ARG A 145 -21.21 -0.96 -4.61
CA ARG A 145 -20.39 -2.17 -4.75
C ARG A 145 -19.11 -2.10 -3.91
N VAL A 146 -18.60 -0.90 -3.61
CA VAL A 146 -17.41 -0.72 -2.75
C VAL A 146 -17.58 -1.42 -1.39
N ASN A 147 -18.81 -1.56 -0.90
CA ASN A 147 -19.14 -2.22 0.37
C ASN A 147 -18.97 -3.74 0.35
N ASP A 148 -18.80 -4.35 -0.83
CA ASP A 148 -18.59 -5.79 -1.02
C ASP A 148 -17.14 -6.14 -1.40
N MET A 149 -16.29 -5.12 -1.56
CA MET A 149 -14.91 -5.24 -2.01
C MET A 149 -13.92 -5.22 -0.85
N MET A 150 -12.80 -5.89 -1.03
CA MET A 150 -11.64 -5.73 -0.16
C MET A 150 -10.87 -4.47 -0.54
N GLU A 151 -10.27 -3.80 0.44
CA GLU A 151 -9.41 -2.64 0.18
C GLU A 151 -7.95 -3.00 0.45
N LEU A 152 -7.06 -2.74 -0.51
CA LEU A 152 -5.63 -2.59 -0.22
C LEU A 152 -5.46 -1.18 0.37
N ALA A 153 -5.37 -1.13 1.70
CA ALA A 153 -5.48 0.11 2.47
C ALA A 153 -4.13 0.82 2.69
N GLY A 154 -3.03 0.11 2.51
CA GLY A 154 -1.69 0.68 2.57
C GLY A 154 -0.66 -0.32 2.07
N LEU A 155 0.35 0.17 1.37
CA LEU A 155 1.49 -0.60 0.90
C LEU A 155 2.73 0.27 1.01
N ALA A 156 3.76 -0.22 1.68
CA ALA A 156 5.03 0.48 1.78
C ALA A 156 6.18 -0.50 1.81
N THR A 157 7.25 -0.18 1.08
CA THR A 157 8.52 -0.91 1.10
C THR A 157 9.63 0.08 1.40
N ALA A 158 10.43 -0.23 2.43
CA ALA A 158 11.58 0.57 2.83
C ALA A 158 12.43 0.91 1.60
N PRO A 159 12.88 2.17 1.42
CA PRO A 159 13.58 2.61 0.20
C PRO A 159 14.73 1.68 -0.24
N GLU A 160 15.55 1.22 0.70
CA GLU A 160 16.70 0.32 0.48
C GLU A 160 16.31 -1.15 0.15
N LYS A 161 15.02 -1.46 0.25
CA LYS A 161 14.43 -2.78 -0.04
C LYS A 161 13.54 -2.78 -1.29
N GLN A 162 13.36 -1.63 -1.95
CA GLN A 162 12.64 -1.53 -3.21
C GLN A 162 13.39 -2.27 -4.34
N GLY A 163 12.67 -2.65 -5.40
CA GLY A 163 13.22 -3.43 -6.52
C GLY A 163 13.49 -4.91 -6.23
N ARG A 164 13.16 -5.40 -5.01
CA ARG A 164 13.37 -6.81 -4.61
C ARG A 164 12.14 -7.70 -4.73
N GLY A 165 11.05 -7.20 -5.33
CA GLY A 165 9.79 -7.94 -5.47
C GLY A 165 8.93 -8.05 -4.20
N TYR A 166 9.28 -7.37 -3.10
CA TYR A 166 8.55 -7.49 -1.83
C TYR A 166 7.10 -7.00 -1.93
N ALA A 167 6.89 -5.80 -2.49
CA ALA A 167 5.56 -5.26 -2.73
C ALA A 167 4.73 -6.19 -3.63
N THR A 168 5.32 -6.70 -4.71
CA THR A 168 4.69 -7.67 -5.61
C THR A 168 4.23 -8.94 -4.87
N ALA A 169 5.07 -9.50 -4.01
CA ALA A 169 4.73 -10.69 -3.23
C ALA A 169 3.56 -10.43 -2.26
N LEU A 170 3.55 -9.29 -1.57
CA LEU A 170 2.46 -8.90 -0.68
C LEU A 170 1.13 -8.71 -1.41
N VAL A 171 1.16 -8.00 -2.55
CA VAL A 171 -0.06 -7.76 -3.34
C VAL A 171 -0.60 -9.05 -3.95
N LYS A 172 0.27 -9.94 -4.44
CA LYS A 172 -0.14 -11.27 -4.90
C LYS A 172 -0.80 -12.07 -3.78
N PHE A 173 -0.21 -12.06 -2.58
CA PHE A 173 -0.79 -12.73 -1.42
C PHE A 173 -2.20 -12.20 -1.07
N LEU A 174 -2.40 -10.87 -1.08
CA LEU A 174 -3.72 -10.27 -0.89
C LEU A 174 -4.69 -10.69 -2.01
N ASN A 175 -4.24 -10.67 -3.25
CA ASN A 175 -5.06 -11.01 -4.42
C ASN A 175 -5.51 -12.47 -4.39
N ASP A 176 -4.61 -13.41 -4.05
CA ASP A 176 -4.94 -14.84 -3.94
C ASP A 176 -5.98 -15.07 -2.83
N MET A 177 -5.85 -14.35 -1.70
CA MET A 177 -6.84 -14.37 -0.62
C MET A 177 -8.20 -13.81 -1.08
N ALA A 178 -8.21 -12.74 -1.87
CA ALA A 178 -9.43 -12.16 -2.42
C ALA A 178 -10.09 -13.07 -3.47
N ASP A 179 -9.29 -13.68 -4.35
CA ASP A 179 -9.72 -14.64 -5.37
C ASP A 179 -10.37 -15.88 -4.73
N ALA A 180 -9.76 -16.42 -3.68
CA ALA A 180 -10.30 -17.55 -2.91
C ALA A 180 -11.66 -17.23 -2.26
N ARG A 181 -11.97 -15.95 -2.06
CA ARG A 181 -13.23 -15.47 -1.49
C ARG A 181 -14.20 -14.92 -2.53
N GLY A 182 -13.82 -14.94 -3.81
CA GLY A 182 -14.60 -14.36 -4.90
C GLY A 182 -14.82 -12.85 -4.75
N ARG A 183 -13.85 -12.12 -4.17
CA ARG A 183 -13.97 -10.68 -3.91
C ARG A 183 -13.05 -9.88 -4.82
N ALA A 184 -13.55 -8.75 -5.30
CA ALA A 184 -12.73 -7.75 -5.96
C ALA A 184 -11.92 -6.96 -4.92
N VAL A 185 -10.77 -6.43 -5.34
CA VAL A 185 -9.91 -5.56 -4.53
C VAL A 185 -9.88 -4.16 -5.15
N TYR A 186 -10.08 -3.12 -4.34
CA TYR A 186 -9.80 -1.75 -4.76
C TYR A 186 -8.66 -1.13 -3.97
N LEU A 187 -8.08 -0.07 -4.54
CA LEU A 187 -7.06 0.75 -3.89
C LEU A 187 -7.16 2.20 -4.35
N ILE A 188 -6.54 3.07 -3.56
CA ILE A 188 -6.26 4.46 -3.91
C ILE A 188 -4.76 4.58 -4.12
N THR A 189 -4.33 5.21 -5.20
CA THR A 189 -2.92 5.50 -5.45
C THR A 189 -2.73 6.87 -6.07
N ASP A 190 -1.58 7.48 -5.82
CA ASP A 190 -1.06 8.59 -6.60
C ASP A 190 -0.10 8.06 -7.68
N ASP A 191 1.19 7.93 -7.39
CA ASP A 191 2.26 7.77 -8.38
C ASP A 191 2.42 6.33 -8.91
N ALA A 192 1.88 5.33 -8.21
CA ALA A 192 2.18 3.91 -8.44
C ALA A 192 1.21 3.19 -9.39
N LYS A 193 0.52 3.90 -10.29
CA LYS A 193 -0.46 3.33 -11.24
C LYS A 193 0.10 2.11 -12.01
N TRP A 194 1.25 2.28 -12.65
CA TRP A 194 1.86 1.26 -13.51
C TRP A 194 2.13 -0.06 -12.76
N PHE A 195 2.59 0.03 -11.51
CA PHE A 195 2.88 -1.12 -10.66
C PHE A 195 1.62 -1.96 -10.41
N TYR A 196 0.47 -1.30 -10.18
CA TYR A 196 -0.79 -2.02 -9.97
C TYR A 196 -1.38 -2.55 -11.28
N GLU A 197 -1.18 -1.88 -12.42
CA GLU A 197 -1.58 -2.39 -13.74
C GLU A 197 -0.90 -3.73 -14.07
N GLU A 198 0.40 -3.85 -13.78
CA GLU A 198 1.16 -5.11 -13.92
C GLU A 198 0.59 -6.26 -13.06
N LEU A 199 -0.12 -5.93 -11.99
CA LEU A 199 -0.75 -6.89 -11.06
C LEU A 199 -2.23 -7.14 -11.36
N GLY A 200 -2.71 -6.63 -12.51
CA GLY A 200 -4.05 -6.88 -13.04
C GLY A 200 -5.12 -5.92 -12.53
N TYR A 201 -4.74 -4.83 -11.87
CA TYR A 201 -5.65 -3.75 -11.52
C TYR A 201 -5.92 -2.86 -12.74
N VAL A 202 -7.13 -2.32 -12.82
CA VAL A 202 -7.58 -1.41 -13.86
C VAL A 202 -7.96 -0.08 -13.23
N LEU A 203 -7.59 1.03 -13.87
CA LEU A 203 -8.00 2.37 -13.48
C LEU A 203 -9.50 2.55 -13.72
N VAL A 204 -10.26 2.90 -12.67
CA VAL A 204 -11.72 3.11 -12.76
C VAL A 204 -12.13 4.57 -12.51
N ALA A 205 -11.26 5.35 -11.85
CA ALA A 205 -11.44 6.79 -11.70
C ALA A 205 -10.08 7.47 -11.50
N GLU A 206 -9.94 8.69 -12.04
CA GLU A 206 -8.78 9.55 -11.86
C GLU A 206 -9.24 11.00 -11.76
N ASP A 207 -8.61 11.74 -10.84
CA ASP A 207 -8.71 13.19 -10.72
C ASP A 207 -7.35 13.74 -10.27
N TRP A 208 -7.18 15.06 -10.32
CA TRP A 208 -5.95 15.77 -10.01
C TRP A 208 -6.20 16.82 -8.94
N ALA A 209 -5.35 16.88 -7.91
CA ALA A 209 -5.40 17.87 -6.85
C ALA A 209 -4.29 18.90 -6.99
N GLY A 210 -4.51 20.08 -6.43
CA GLY A 210 -3.55 21.18 -6.46
C GLY A 210 -3.48 21.95 -7.77
N VAL A 211 -4.29 21.60 -8.78
CA VAL A 211 -4.33 22.25 -10.11
C VAL A 211 -4.58 23.75 -9.99
N ASP A 212 -5.62 24.14 -9.25
CA ASP A 212 -6.03 25.53 -9.07
C ASP A 212 -5.59 26.11 -7.71
N ASN A 213 -4.57 25.51 -7.08
CA ASN A 213 -4.10 25.94 -5.77
C ASN A 213 -2.88 26.87 -5.90
N PRO A 214 -3.01 28.21 -5.78
CA PRO A 214 -1.89 29.12 -5.97
C PRO A 214 -0.77 28.97 -4.92
N LYS A 215 -1.07 28.33 -3.78
CA LYS A 215 -0.10 28.02 -2.73
C LYS A 215 0.62 26.69 -2.93
N TRP A 216 0.19 25.88 -3.89
CA TRP A 216 0.91 24.68 -4.31
C TRP A 216 1.84 25.03 -5.46
N LYS A 217 3.12 24.64 -5.33
CA LYS A 217 4.16 24.92 -6.34
C LYS A 217 4.70 23.67 -7.02
N GLY A 218 4.27 22.48 -6.59
CA GLY A 218 4.61 21.24 -7.26
C GLY A 218 3.64 20.92 -8.40
N ASP A 219 3.90 19.80 -9.06
CA ASP A 219 3.01 19.29 -10.11
C ASP A 219 1.64 18.90 -9.55
N PRO A 220 0.57 18.90 -10.39
CA PRO A 220 -0.72 18.36 -10.01
C PRO A 220 -0.60 16.94 -9.44
N VAL A 221 -1.28 16.70 -8.33
CA VAL A 221 -1.19 15.45 -7.57
C VAL A 221 -2.26 14.50 -8.10
N PRO A 222 -1.89 13.38 -8.73
CA PRO A 222 -2.87 12.42 -9.20
C PRO A 222 -3.57 11.73 -8.02
N VAL A 223 -4.86 11.50 -8.15
CA VAL A 223 -5.66 10.71 -7.22
C VAL A 223 -6.41 9.67 -8.04
N ARG A 224 -6.05 8.40 -7.87
CA ARG A 224 -6.54 7.30 -8.71
C ARG A 224 -7.24 6.26 -7.87
N ILE A 225 -8.37 5.75 -8.36
CA ILE A 225 -9.02 4.54 -7.85
C ILE A 225 -8.78 3.43 -8.86
N MET A 226 -8.23 2.32 -8.37
CA MET A 226 -7.97 1.14 -9.21
C MET A 226 -8.62 -0.10 -8.62
N VAL A 227 -9.01 -1.03 -9.49
CA VAL A 227 -9.75 -2.24 -9.13
C VAL A 227 -9.19 -3.47 -9.81
N ARG A 228 -9.09 -4.57 -9.08
CA ARG A 228 -8.86 -5.91 -9.61
C ARG A 228 -10.05 -6.80 -9.32
N GLU A 229 -10.67 -7.34 -10.38
CA GLU A 229 -11.72 -8.35 -10.28
C GLU A 229 -11.14 -9.73 -9.87
N PRO A 230 -11.92 -10.58 -9.20
CA PRO A 230 -11.47 -11.91 -8.83
C PRO A 230 -11.27 -12.79 -10.08
N GLN A 231 -10.21 -13.59 -10.12
CA GLN A 231 -9.87 -14.42 -11.29
C GLN A 231 -10.92 -15.51 -11.58
N SER A 232 -11.60 -16.03 -10.55
CA SER A 232 -12.69 -16.98 -10.71
C SER A 232 -13.87 -16.38 -11.50
N ALA A 233 -14.18 -15.11 -11.29
CA ALA A 233 -15.21 -14.41 -12.06
C ALA A 233 -14.79 -14.19 -13.52
N ARG A 234 -13.50 -13.90 -13.79
CA ARG A 234 -13.00 -13.78 -15.17
C ARG A 234 -13.15 -15.08 -15.96
N ARG A 235 -12.78 -16.23 -15.35
CA ARG A 235 -12.89 -17.54 -16.01
C ARG A 235 -14.32 -17.91 -16.39
N LEU A 236 -15.32 -17.51 -15.59
CA LEU A 236 -16.73 -17.75 -15.89
C LEU A 236 -17.20 -16.90 -17.07
N VAL A 237 -16.84 -15.61 -17.11
CA VAL A 237 -17.19 -14.71 -18.22
C VAL A 237 -16.52 -15.15 -19.53
N ASP A 238 -15.27 -15.59 -19.46
CA ASP A 238 -14.54 -16.08 -20.64
C ASP A 238 -15.13 -17.40 -21.16
N ALA A 239 -15.55 -18.30 -20.27
CA ALA A 239 -16.20 -19.56 -20.66
C ALA A 239 -17.60 -19.33 -21.28
N GLU A 240 -18.36 -18.37 -20.77
CA GLU A 240 -19.68 -18.01 -21.29
C GLU A 240 -19.57 -17.40 -22.70
N LYS A 241 -18.57 -16.54 -22.95
CA LYS A 241 -18.32 -16.00 -24.29
C LYS A 241 -17.95 -17.08 -25.31
N VAL A 242 -17.15 -18.07 -24.90
CA VAL A 242 -16.78 -19.21 -25.76
C VAL A 242 -17.99 -20.12 -26.05
N GLY A 243 -18.95 -20.21 -25.14
CA GLY A 243 -20.17 -21.02 -25.32
C GLY A 243 -21.27 -20.38 -26.17
N ILE A 244 -21.24 -19.06 -26.38
CA ILE A 244 -22.23 -18.33 -27.21
C ILE A 244 -21.80 -18.27 -28.69
N GLU A 245 -20.52 -18.50 -28.98
CA GLU A 245 -19.97 -18.57 -30.35
C GLU A 245 -19.94 -20.00 -30.94
N GLY A 246 -20.57 -20.98 -30.28
CA GLY A 246 -20.60 -22.41 -30.66
C GLY A 246 -21.90 -22.88 -31.30
#